data_AF-A0AA91HI31-F1
#
_entry.id   AF-A0AA91HI31-F1
#
_cell.length_a   1.000
_cell.length_b   1.000
_cell.length_c   1.000
_cell.angle_alpha   90.00
_cell.angle_beta   90.00
_cell.angle_gamma   90.00
#
_symmetry.space_group_name_H-M   'P 1'
#
loop_
_entity.id
_entity.type
_entity.pdbx_description
1 polymer ?
#
loop_
_entity_poly.entity_id
_entity_poly.type
_entity_poly.pdbx_seq_one_letter_code
_entity_poly.pdbx_strand_id
1 'polypeptide(L)'
;MAIKKVIIITDNDDFELFKSNLCQSIKLLDPLEAIEEITNSHTIEKFFKGKKYCKSFYLVAMVNYLSNKYGLNMNIHTYDKYKMKNIIYPRGIEMMSRLLKNNDIKEKALKNAEKEFLQFNICEGDIENVY
;
A
#
# COMPACT_ATOMS: atom_id res chain seq x y z
N MET A 1 -27.61 8.26 3.31
CA MET A 1 -26.44 7.49 3.77
C MET A 1 -25.34 7.71 2.74
N ALA A 2 -24.27 8.42 3.09
CA ALA A 2 -23.19 8.67 2.12
C ALA A 2 -22.53 7.31 1.79
N ILE A 3 -22.44 6.98 0.51
CA ILE A 3 -21.75 5.77 0.04
C ILE A 3 -20.28 5.96 0.42
N LYS A 4 -19.83 5.26 1.46
CA LYS A 4 -18.41 5.17 1.76
C LYS A 4 -17.83 4.18 0.77
N LYS A 5 -16.93 4.65 -0.08
CA LYS A 5 -16.26 3.83 -1.09
C LYS A 5 -14.75 4.00 -0.95
N VAL A 6 -14.00 2.92 -1.18
CA VAL A 6 -12.55 3.02 -1.29
C VAL A 6 -12.19 3.93 -2.47
N ILE A 7 -11.32 4.91 -2.23
CA ILE A 7 -10.86 5.83 -3.27
C ILE A 7 -9.58 5.27 -3.88
N ILE A 8 -9.72 4.69 -5.08
CA ILE A 8 -8.60 4.14 -5.85
C ILE A 8 -8.32 5.02 -7.06
N ILE A 9 -7.30 5.89 -6.97
CA ILE A 9 -6.96 6.80 -8.07
C ILE A 9 -6.22 6.04 -9.18
N THR A 10 -6.89 5.85 -10.32
CA THR A 10 -6.35 5.09 -11.46
C THR A 10 -5.53 5.91 -12.45
N ASP A 11 -5.85 7.20 -12.60
CA ASP A 11 -5.40 8.01 -13.75
C ASP A 11 -4.24 8.96 -13.40
N ASN A 12 -3.87 9.06 -12.13
CA ASN A 12 -2.70 9.79 -11.67
C ASN A 12 -1.49 8.85 -11.55
N ASP A 13 -0.27 9.30 -11.85
CA ASP A 13 0.96 8.51 -11.67
C ASP A 13 1.71 8.81 -10.37
N ASP A 14 1.28 9.80 -9.58
CA ASP A 14 1.81 10.04 -8.24
C ASP A 14 1.43 8.89 -7.30
N PHE A 15 2.45 8.13 -6.89
CA PHE A 15 2.30 7.01 -5.98
C PHE A 15 1.99 7.45 -4.55
N GLU A 16 2.58 8.53 -4.05
CA GLU A 16 2.31 9.01 -2.67
C GLU A 16 0.87 9.50 -2.53
N LEU A 17 0.38 10.24 -3.53
CA LEU A 17 -1.01 10.69 -3.54
C LEU A 17 -1.97 9.49 -3.60
N PHE A 18 -1.64 8.48 -4.40
CA PHE A 18 -2.42 7.24 -4.47
C PHE A 18 -2.50 6.55 -3.10
N LYS A 19 -1.36 6.37 -2.42
CA LYS A 19 -1.32 5.75 -1.10
C LYS A 19 -2.13 6.53 -0.07
N SER A 20 -1.92 7.85 0.01
CA SER A 20 -2.60 8.72 0.97
C SER A 20 -4.13 8.66 0.80
N ASN A 21 -4.64 8.78 -0.42
CA ASN A 21 -6.08 8.68 -0.68
C ASN A 21 -6.64 7.29 -0.33
N LEU A 22 -5.91 6.23 -0.67
CA LEU A 22 -6.32 4.88 -0.32
C LEU A 22 -6.44 4.73 1.20
N CYS A 23 -5.37 5.05 1.95
CA CYS A 23 -5.35 4.93 3.40
C CYS A 23 -6.46 5.76 4.06
N GLN A 24 -6.65 7.02 3.64
CA GLN A 24 -7.73 7.87 4.18
C GLN A 24 -9.12 7.27 3.93
N SER A 25 -9.36 6.69 2.75
CA SER A 25 -10.66 6.06 2.46
C SER A 25 -10.90 4.77 3.26
N ILE A 26 -9.85 3.97 3.47
CA ILE A 26 -9.93 2.73 4.26
C ILE A 26 -10.24 3.03 5.74
N LYS A 27 -9.67 4.09 6.32
CA LYS A 27 -9.96 4.50 7.71
C LYS A 27 -11.44 4.79 7.98
N LEU A 28 -12.22 5.07 6.92
CA LEU A 28 -13.63 5.38 7.05
C LEU A 28 -14.52 4.13 6.96
N LEU A 29 -13.98 2.98 6.57
CA LEU A 29 -14.69 1.75 6.24
C LEU A 29 -14.47 0.65 7.27
N ASP A 30 -15.39 -0.33 7.31
CA ASP A 30 -15.09 -1.60 7.95
C ASP A 30 -13.97 -2.33 7.18
N PRO A 31 -13.04 -3.04 7.84
CA PRO A 31 -11.95 -3.73 7.17
C PRO A 31 -12.41 -4.74 6.11
N LEU A 32 -13.52 -5.45 6.34
CA LEU A 32 -14.08 -6.38 5.37
C LEU A 32 -14.59 -5.62 4.14
N GLU A 33 -15.36 -4.54 4.35
CA GLU A 33 -15.85 -3.68 3.28
C GLU A 33 -14.70 -3.11 2.43
N ALA A 34 -13.62 -2.68 3.08
CA ALA A 34 -12.43 -2.15 2.40
C ALA A 34 -11.75 -3.21 1.51
N ILE A 35 -11.61 -4.44 2.00
CA ILE A 35 -11.06 -5.55 1.21
C ILE A 35 -11.96 -5.85 0.02
N GLU A 36 -13.26 -6.00 0.24
CA GLU A 36 -14.24 -6.32 -0.80
C GLU A 36 -14.26 -5.25 -1.91
N GLU A 37 -14.23 -3.98 -1.54
CA GLU A 37 -14.16 -2.86 -2.50
C GLU A 37 -12.88 -2.92 -3.34
N ILE A 38 -11.73 -3.22 -2.74
CA ILE A 38 -10.46 -3.35 -3.48
C ILE A 38 -10.54 -4.55 -4.43
N THR A 39 -10.97 -5.72 -3.97
CA THR A 39 -11.00 -6.95 -4.78
C THR A 39 -12.03 -6.88 -5.90
N ASN A 40 -13.23 -6.37 -5.63
CA ASN A 40 -14.33 -6.30 -6.60
C ASN A 40 -14.12 -5.20 -7.64
N SER A 41 -13.23 -4.22 -7.37
CA SER A 41 -12.90 -3.19 -8.35
C SER A 41 -12.10 -3.70 -9.56
N HIS A 42 -11.51 -4.90 -9.47
CA HIS A 42 -10.56 -5.45 -10.45
C HIS A 42 -9.36 -4.52 -10.75
N THR A 43 -9.05 -3.60 -9.83
CA THR A 43 -8.02 -2.58 -10.05
C THR A 43 -6.62 -3.17 -9.89
N ILE A 44 -6.46 -4.25 -9.11
CA ILE A 44 -5.19 -4.97 -8.96
C ILE A 44 -4.73 -5.50 -10.33
N GLU A 45 -5.62 -6.19 -11.05
CA GLU A 45 -5.37 -6.76 -12.36
C GLU A 45 -5.19 -5.67 -13.42
N LYS A 46 -6.00 -4.60 -13.36
CA LYS A 46 -5.88 -3.45 -14.25
C LYS A 46 -4.49 -2.80 -14.13
N PHE A 47 -4.02 -2.54 -12.91
CA PHE A 47 -2.69 -1.98 -12.70
C PHE A 47 -1.59 -2.96 -13.11
N PHE A 48 -1.74 -4.24 -12.81
CA PHE A 48 -0.74 -5.25 -13.19
C PHE A 48 -0.58 -5.34 -14.71
N LYS A 49 -1.68 -5.50 -15.45
CA LYS A 49 -1.68 -5.56 -16.93
C LYS A 49 -1.17 -4.25 -17.55
N GLY A 50 -1.52 -3.12 -16.94
CA GLY A 50 -1.04 -1.79 -17.32
C GLY A 50 0.40 -1.48 -16.90
N LYS A 51 1.15 -2.45 -16.37
CA LYS A 51 2.54 -2.29 -15.88
C LYS A 51 2.70 -1.25 -14.75
N LYS A 52 1.61 -0.85 -14.09
CA LYS A 52 1.60 0.00 -12.88
C LYS A 52 1.85 -0.88 -11.64
N TYR A 53 2.95 -1.63 -11.64
CA TYR A 53 3.21 -2.70 -10.67
C TYR A 53 3.24 -2.22 -9.22
N CYS A 54 3.85 -1.06 -8.94
CA CYS A 54 3.94 -0.53 -7.58
C CYS A 54 2.55 -0.31 -6.96
N LYS A 55 1.58 0.20 -7.75
CA LYS A 55 0.19 0.37 -7.31
C LYS A 55 -0.54 -0.96 -7.16
N SER A 56 -0.33 -1.89 -8.09
CA SER A 56 -0.90 -3.24 -8.02
C SER A 56 -0.45 -3.97 -6.75
N PHE A 57 0.86 -4.00 -6.48
CA PHE A 57 1.44 -4.64 -5.30
C PHE A 57 1.03 -3.95 -4.01
N TYR A 58 0.90 -2.62 -4.01
CA TYR A 58 0.40 -1.89 -2.84
C TYR A 58 -1.02 -2.30 -2.46
N LEU A 59 -1.92 -2.50 -3.44
CA LEU A 59 -3.28 -2.97 -3.17
C LEU A 59 -3.28 -4.41 -2.61
N VAL A 60 -2.45 -5.30 -3.17
CA VAL A 60 -2.30 -6.67 -2.65
C VAL A 60 -1.78 -6.66 -1.21
N ALA A 61 -0.74 -5.86 -0.94
CA ALA A 61 -0.20 -5.67 0.39
C ALA A 61 -1.25 -5.15 1.38
N MET A 62 -2.05 -4.18 0.95
CA MET A 62 -3.13 -3.61 1.76
C MET A 62 -4.20 -4.65 2.11
N VAL A 63 -4.65 -5.44 1.14
CA VAL A 63 -5.62 -6.52 1.38
C VAL A 63 -5.05 -7.53 2.38
N ASN A 64 -3.82 -7.98 2.18
CA ASN A 64 -3.18 -8.96 3.07
C ASN A 64 -2.94 -8.37 4.47
N TYR A 65 -2.59 -7.09 4.56
CA TYR A 65 -2.42 -6.38 5.84
C TYR A 65 -3.72 -6.36 6.63
N LEU A 66 -4.81 -5.89 6.01
CA LEU A 66 -6.13 -5.83 6.65
C LEU A 66 -6.61 -7.24 7.02
N SER A 67 -6.48 -8.21 6.11
CA SER A 67 -6.88 -9.60 6.34
C SER A 67 -6.15 -10.22 7.53
N ASN A 68 -4.82 -10.06 7.62
CA ASN A 68 -4.04 -10.59 8.73
C ASN A 68 -4.34 -9.87 10.05
N LYS A 69 -4.44 -8.55 10.01
CA LYS A 69 -4.67 -7.71 11.20
C LYS A 69 -6.04 -7.98 11.84
N TYR A 70 -7.06 -8.19 11.02
CA TYR A 70 -8.44 -8.39 11.47
C TYR A 70 -8.92 -9.85 11.42
N GLY A 71 -8.04 -10.80 11.03
CA GLY A 71 -8.35 -12.23 11.04
C GLY A 71 -9.36 -12.69 9.98
N LEU A 72 -9.38 -12.05 8.81
CA LEU A 72 -10.41 -12.24 7.79
C LEU A 72 -10.13 -13.40 6.82
N ASN A 73 -8.91 -13.96 6.78
CA ASN A 73 -8.51 -15.04 5.88
C ASN A 73 -8.75 -14.75 4.38
N MET A 74 -8.54 -13.49 3.95
CA MET A 74 -8.76 -13.00 2.58
C MET A 74 -7.46 -12.66 1.85
N ASN A 75 -6.34 -13.29 2.23
CA ASN A 75 -5.04 -13.00 1.63
C ASN A 75 -5.03 -13.40 0.13
N ILE A 76 -4.43 -12.53 -0.68
CA ILE A 76 -4.20 -12.74 -2.10
C ILE A 76 -2.77 -13.25 -2.28
N HIS A 77 -2.64 -14.44 -2.87
CA HIS A 77 -1.36 -15.14 -3.09
C HIS A 77 -0.89 -15.16 -4.55
N THR A 78 -1.73 -14.71 -5.48
CA THR A 78 -1.47 -14.73 -6.94
C THR A 78 -0.19 -14.00 -7.34
N TYR A 79 0.25 -13.02 -6.53
CA TYR A 79 1.35 -12.11 -6.85
C TYR A 79 2.63 -12.33 -6.04
N ASP A 80 2.67 -13.34 -5.15
CA ASP A 80 3.74 -13.54 -4.16
C ASP A 80 5.14 -13.72 -4.77
N LYS A 81 5.22 -14.15 -6.04
CA LYS A 81 6.48 -14.29 -6.78
C LYS A 81 7.05 -12.98 -7.34
N TYR A 82 6.31 -11.89 -7.25
CA TYR A 82 6.71 -10.58 -7.80
C TYR A 82 7.09 -9.62 -6.68
N LYS A 83 8.01 -8.70 -7.00
CA LYS A 83 8.36 -7.56 -6.13
C LYS A 83 9.04 -6.47 -6.96
N MET A 84 9.12 -5.26 -6.41
CA MET A 84 9.88 -4.17 -7.02
C MET A 84 11.38 -4.49 -7.01
N LYS A 85 12.12 -4.04 -8.05
CA LYS A 85 13.57 -4.29 -8.14
C LYS A 85 14.35 -3.72 -6.96
N ASN A 86 13.98 -2.50 -6.55
CA ASN A 86 14.56 -1.80 -5.41
C ASN A 86 13.45 -1.55 -4.38
N ILE A 87 13.84 -1.33 -3.13
CA ILE A 87 12.92 -0.90 -2.08
C ILE A 87 12.39 0.49 -2.41
N ILE A 88 11.06 0.64 -2.36
CA ILE A 88 10.36 1.90 -2.54
C ILE A 88 10.11 2.50 -1.16
N TYR A 89 10.84 3.56 -0.86
CA TYR A 89 10.69 4.32 0.38
C TYR A 89 9.64 5.42 0.24
N PRO A 90 8.98 5.83 1.34
CA PRO A 90 8.12 7.01 1.33
C PRO A 90 8.93 8.24 0.91
N ARG A 91 8.32 9.13 0.12
CA ARG A 91 8.98 10.34 -0.40
C ARG A 91 9.61 11.19 0.70
N GLY A 92 8.96 11.32 1.85
CA GLY A 92 9.49 12.05 3.01
C GLY A 92 10.78 11.43 3.56
N ILE A 93 10.86 10.10 3.64
CA ILE A 93 12.04 9.37 4.09
C ILE A 93 13.19 9.51 3.09
N GLU A 94 12.91 9.38 1.79
CA GLU A 94 13.91 9.64 0.73
C GLU A 94 14.47 11.06 0.81
N MET A 95 13.59 12.06 0.97
CA MET A 95 13.99 13.45 1.03
C MET A 95 14.85 13.73 2.26
N MET A 96 14.43 13.30 3.45
CA MET A 96 15.17 13.51 4.69
C MET A 96 16.53 12.82 4.68
N SER A 97 16.59 11.59 4.16
CA SER A 97 17.86 10.86 4.05
C SER A 97 18.86 11.59 3.14
N ARG A 98 18.40 12.15 2.02
CA ARG A 98 19.26 12.93 1.10
C ARG A 98 19.72 14.25 1.72
N LEU A 99 18.82 15.00 2.35
CA LEU A 99 19.14 16.29 2.97
C LEU A 99 20.13 16.15 4.12
N LEU A 100 19.94 15.12 4.95
CA LEU A 100 20.78 14.87 6.13
C LEU A 100 22.01 14.00 5.82
N LYS A 101 22.14 13.50 4.57
CA LYS A 101 23.14 12.49 4.17
C LYS A 101 23.23 11.33 5.16
N ASN A 102 22.07 10.95 5.71
CA ASN A 102 21.96 9.96 6.77
C ASN A 102 21.10 8.78 6.29
N ASN A 103 21.72 7.60 6.21
CA ASN A 103 21.05 6.37 5.82
C ASN A 103 20.29 5.70 7.00
N ASP A 104 20.60 6.06 8.25
CA ASP A 104 19.92 5.52 9.44
C ASP A 104 18.41 5.75 9.40
N ILE A 105 17.96 6.82 8.73
CA ILE A 105 16.55 7.15 8.55
C ILE A 105 15.85 6.08 7.71
N LYS A 106 16.50 5.60 6.64
CA LYS A 106 15.97 4.51 5.80
C LYS A 106 15.96 3.19 6.55
N GLU A 107 17.01 2.90 7.32
CA GLU A 107 17.08 1.69 8.13
C GLU A 107 16.00 1.65 9.21
N LYS A 108 15.75 2.78 9.89
CA LYS A 108 14.66 2.91 10.86
C LYS A 108 13.30 2.70 10.20
N ALA A 109 13.07 3.30 9.03
CA ALA A 109 11.83 3.11 8.28
C ALA A 109 11.62 1.64 7.90
N LEU A 110 12.66 0.93 7.45
CA LEU A 110 12.59 -0.51 7.14
C LEU A 110 12.23 -1.37 8.35
N LYS A 111 12.81 -1.08 9.52
CA LYS A 111 12.55 -1.85 10.75
C LYS A 111 11.09 -1.73 11.20
N ASN A 112 10.43 -0.63 10.86
CA ASN A 112 9.04 -0.35 11.23
C ASN A 112 8.06 -0.65 10.09
N ALA A 113 8.53 -1.11 8.94
CA ALA A 113 7.67 -1.38 7.81
C ALA A 113 6.88 -2.68 7.99
N GLU A 114 5.63 -2.65 7.55
CA GLU A 114 4.71 -3.78 7.62
C GLU A 114 5.14 -4.89 6.67
N LYS A 115 5.13 -6.14 7.16
CA LYS A 115 5.68 -7.30 6.43
C LYS A 115 4.98 -7.54 5.08
N GLU A 116 3.67 -7.27 5.01
CA GLU A 116 2.85 -7.44 3.81
C GLU A 116 3.22 -6.45 2.70
N PHE A 117 3.79 -5.29 3.05
CA PHE A 117 4.30 -4.33 2.08
C PHE A 117 5.76 -4.63 1.73
N LEU A 118 6.57 -5.02 2.73
CA LEU A 118 7.96 -5.41 2.52
C LEU A 118 8.12 -6.61 1.58
N GLN A 119 7.17 -7.55 1.54
CA GLN A 119 7.21 -8.68 0.59
C GLN A 119 7.34 -8.20 -0.87
N PHE A 120 6.78 -7.03 -1.18
CA PHE A 120 6.83 -6.41 -2.51
C PHE A 120 7.93 -5.36 -2.68
N ASN A 121 8.85 -5.26 -1.71
CA ASN A 121 9.85 -4.19 -1.61
C ASN A 121 9.22 -2.79 -1.50
N ILE A 122 8.11 -2.66 -0.77
CA ILE A 122 7.51 -1.36 -0.45
C ILE A 122 7.70 -1.11 1.05
N CYS A 123 8.42 -0.04 1.40
CA CYS A 123 8.61 0.38 2.78
C CYS A 123 7.41 1.24 3.17
N GLU A 124 6.40 0.62 3.78
CA GLU A 124 5.22 1.30 4.29
C GLU A 124 4.99 0.90 5.75
N GLY A 125 4.64 1.86 6.59
CA GLY A 125 4.35 1.67 8.01
C GLY A 125 3.24 2.63 8.46
N ASP A 126 2.71 2.43 9.66
CA ASP A 126 1.70 3.31 10.27
C ASP A 126 0.47 3.58 9.38
N ILE A 127 -0.01 2.55 8.67
CA ILE A 127 -1.09 2.63 7.66
C ILE A 127 -2.34 3.38 8.16
N GLU A 128 -2.76 3.12 9.40
CA GLU A 128 -3.94 3.73 10.01
C GLU A 128 -3.63 5.03 10.76
N ASN A 129 -2.36 5.31 11.06
CA ASN A 129 -1.91 6.47 11.85
C ASN A 129 -1.28 7.58 11.00
N VAL A 130 -1.45 7.57 9.67
CA VAL A 130 -1.02 8.67 8.79
C VAL A 130 -1.81 9.95 9.14
N TYR A 131 -1.14 10.95 9.73
CA TYR A 131 -1.68 12.28 10.06
C TYR A 131 -1.40 13.29 8.93
#